data_AF-A0A3N5UXA7-F1
#
_entry.id   AF-A0A3N5UXA7-F1
#
_cell.length_a   1.000
_cell.length_b   1.000
_cell.length_c   1.000
_cell.angle_alpha   90.00
_cell.angle_beta   90.00
_cell.angle_gamma   90.00
#
_symmetry.space_group_name_H-M   'P 1'
#
loop_
_entity.id
_entity.type
_entity.pdbx_description
1 polymer ?
#
loop_
_entity_poly.entity_id
_entity_poly.type
_entity_poly.pdbx_seq_one_letter_code
_entity_poly.pdbx_strand_id
1 'polypeptide(L)'
;MSNKLIIYAEIFGLSEDGEGEAGWAGVKAEIVFEKGLDDSVSYAERIENIDKKSFLKFIKLEEFPEENIRFITPEEYDENYE
;
A
#
# COMPACT_ATOMS: atom_id res chain seq x y z
N MET A 1 -20.05 -6.58 8.25
CA MET A 1 -18.79 -7.15 7.72
C MET A 1 -18.28 -6.22 6.65
N SER A 2 -17.07 -5.68 6.80
CA SER A 2 -16.42 -4.97 5.69
C SER A 2 -16.02 -6.01 4.64
N ASN A 3 -16.38 -5.77 3.39
CA ASN A 3 -15.95 -6.58 2.25
C ASN A 3 -14.71 -5.99 1.55
N LYS A 4 -14.08 -5.00 2.17
CA LYS A 4 -12.98 -4.23 1.58
C LYS A 4 -11.79 -4.18 2.53
N LEU A 5 -10.60 -4.37 1.98
CA LEU A 5 -9.32 -4.06 2.59
C LEU A 5 -8.70 -2.88 1.83
N ILE A 6 -8.37 -1.81 2.54
CA ILE A 6 -7.68 -0.65 1.97
C ILE A 6 -6.21 -0.75 2.36
N ILE A 7 -5.31 -0.53 1.42
CA ILE A 7 -3.87 -0.56 1.66
C ILE A 7 -3.32 0.76 1.16
N TYR A 8 -2.65 1.47 2.07
CA TYR A 8 -1.86 2.65 1.74
C TYR A 8 -0.39 2.28 1.75
N ALA A 9 0.33 2.69 0.72
CA ALA A 9 1.76 2.44 0.59
C ALA A 9 2.48 3.66 0.03
N GLU A 10 3.69 3.92 0.50
CA GLU A 10 4.63 4.86 -0.11
C GLU A 10 5.67 4.07 -0.90
N ILE A 11 5.93 4.47 -2.14
CA ILE A 11 6.92 3.83 -3.01
C ILE A 11 7.96 4.86 -3.44
N PHE A 12 9.23 4.61 -3.12
CA PHE A 12 10.36 5.43 -3.55
C PHE A 12 10.74 5.16 -5.01
N GLY A 13 10.93 6.23 -5.78
CA GLY A 13 11.18 6.21 -7.22
C GLY A 13 9.90 6.22 -8.07
N LEU A 14 8.72 6.26 -7.43
CA LEU A 14 7.44 6.35 -8.16
C LEU A 14 7.10 7.79 -8.57
N SER A 15 7.64 8.78 -7.88
CA SER A 15 7.63 10.19 -8.31
C SER A 15 9.04 10.63 -8.71
N GLU A 16 9.08 11.68 -9.51
CA GLU A 16 10.31 12.38 -9.91
C GLU A 16 10.08 13.87 -9.64
N ASP A 17 11.08 14.57 -9.11
CA ASP A 17 11.01 16.01 -8.93
C ASP A 17 11.35 16.79 -10.22
N GLY A 18 11.38 18.12 -10.14
CA GLY A 18 11.68 18.97 -11.30
C GLY A 18 13.12 18.87 -11.81
N GLU A 19 14.02 18.21 -11.08
CA GLU A 19 15.44 18.03 -11.41
C GLU A 19 15.76 16.59 -11.88
N GLY A 20 14.78 15.69 -11.84
CA GLY A 20 14.95 14.29 -12.25
C GLY A 20 15.27 13.34 -11.09
N GLU A 21 15.22 13.82 -9.84
CA GLU A 21 15.55 13.00 -8.68
C GLU A 21 14.34 12.17 -8.22
N ALA A 22 14.61 10.92 -7.87
CA ALA A 22 13.61 9.97 -7.41
C ALA A 22 12.98 10.43 -6.08
N GLY A 23 11.66 10.47 -6.04
CA GLY A 23 10.87 10.86 -4.87
C GLY A 23 9.97 9.73 -4.37
N TRP A 24 9.34 9.97 -3.22
CA TRP A 24 8.28 9.13 -2.69
C TRP A 24 6.94 9.48 -3.33
N ALA A 25 6.11 8.47 -3.59
CA ALA A 25 4.72 8.69 -3.98
C ALA A 25 3.79 7.71 -3.25
N GLY A 26 2.62 8.21 -2.87
CA GLY A 26 1.58 7.44 -2.21
C GLY A 26 0.72 6.65 -3.19
N VAL A 27 0.42 5.40 -2.86
CA VAL A 27 -0.50 4.50 -3.57
C VAL A 27 -1.60 4.06 -2.62
N LYS A 28 -2.85 4.11 -3.10
CA LYS A 28 -4.01 3.54 -2.43
C LYS A 28 -4.54 2.36 -3.25
N ALA A 29 -4.58 1.18 -2.63
CA ALA A 29 -5.21 -0.01 -3.21
C ALA A 29 -6.45 -0.41 -2.40
N GLU A 30 -7.55 -0.68 -3.09
CA GLU A 30 -8.77 -1.21 -2.47
C GLU A 30 -9.00 -2.63 -3.00
N ILE A 31 -8.94 -3.62 -2.11
CA ILE A 31 -9.18 -5.03 -2.42
C ILE A 31 -10.59 -5.40 -1.95
N VAL A 32 -11.45 -5.78 -2.89
CA VAL A 32 -12.85 -6.17 -2.63
C VAL A 32 -12.96 -7.70 -2.63
N PHE A 33 -13.52 -8.25 -1.55
CA PHE A 33 -13.73 -9.68 -1.37
C PHE A 33 -15.20 -10.05 -1.55
N GLU A 34 -15.48 -11.09 -2.34
CA GLU A 34 -16.86 -11.56 -2.56
C GLU A 34 -17.52 -12.12 -1.29
N LYS A 35 -16.73 -12.75 -0.40
CA LYS A 35 -17.24 -13.42 0.81
C LYS A 35 -17.01 -12.64 2.11
N GLY A 36 -16.59 -11.37 2.02
CA GLY A 36 -16.21 -10.57 3.18
C GLY A 36 -14.86 -10.97 3.77
N LEU A 37 -14.40 -10.19 4.76
CA LEU A 37 -13.20 -10.47 5.53
C LEU A 37 -13.55 -11.30 6.77
N ASP A 38 -12.63 -12.17 7.18
CA ASP A 38 -12.70 -12.90 8.44
C ASP A 38 -12.54 -11.93 9.64
N ASP A 39 -13.61 -11.78 10.43
CA ASP A 39 -13.63 -10.86 11.58
C ASP A 39 -12.71 -11.31 12.73
N SER A 40 -12.16 -12.53 12.70
CA SER A 40 -11.19 -13.02 13.70
C SER A 40 -9.78 -12.44 13.53
N VAL A 41 -9.45 -11.90 12.35
CA VAL A 41 -8.15 -11.30 12.05
C VAL A 41 -8.30 -9.78 12.02
N SER A 42 -7.57 -9.10 12.90
CA SER A 42 -7.61 -7.63 12.97
C SER A 42 -7.10 -6.98 11.68
N TYR A 43 -7.56 -5.75 11.42
CA TYR A 43 -7.11 -5.00 10.25
C TYR A 43 -5.58 -4.76 10.23
N ALA A 44 -4.99 -4.46 11.39
CA ALA A 44 -3.55 -4.27 11.53
C ALA A 44 -2.79 -5.56 11.18
N GLU A 45 -3.20 -6.69 11.73
CA GLU A 45 -2.59 -7.99 11.46
C GLU A 45 -2.69 -8.36 9.96
N ARG A 46 -3.76 -7.94 9.27
CA ARG A 46 -3.89 -8.14 7.82
C ARG A 46 -2.84 -7.38 7.03
N ILE A 47 -2.61 -6.11 7.34
CA ILE A 47 -1.66 -5.26 6.62
C ILE A 47 -0.21 -5.66 6.91
N GLU A 48 0.11 -5.96 8.18
CA GLU A 48 1.47 -6.33 8.58
C GLU A 48 1.97 -7.61 7.92
N ASN A 49 1.06 -8.53 7.59
CA ASN A 49 1.39 -9.80 6.93
C ASN A 49 1.34 -9.74 5.40
N ILE A 50 1.14 -8.57 4.79
CA ILE A 50 1.18 -8.44 3.33
C ILE A 50 2.63 -8.57 2.87
N ASP A 51 2.89 -9.59 2.05
CA ASP A 51 4.15 -9.72 1.33
C ASP A 51 4.31 -8.57 0.32
N LYS A 52 5.29 -7.69 0.57
CA LYS A 52 5.57 -6.50 -0.25
C LYS A 52 5.78 -6.85 -1.72
N LYS A 53 6.50 -7.94 -2.01
CA LYS A 53 6.76 -8.40 -3.37
C LYS A 53 5.49 -8.82 -4.10
N SER A 54 4.61 -9.55 -3.44
CA SER A 54 3.31 -9.95 -3.97
C SER A 54 2.39 -8.75 -4.16
N PHE A 55 2.43 -7.78 -3.25
CA PHE A 55 1.69 -6.52 -3.39
C PHE A 55 2.16 -5.71 -4.60
N LEU A 56 3.46 -5.50 -4.78
CA LEU A 56 4.03 -4.81 -5.95
C LEU A 56 3.62 -5.49 -7.27
N LYS A 57 3.68 -6.82 -7.31
CA LYS A 57 3.20 -7.61 -8.46
C LYS A 57 1.69 -7.46 -8.70
N PHE A 58 0.90 -7.33 -7.64
CA PHE A 58 -0.55 -7.14 -7.73
C PHE A 58 -0.88 -5.77 -8.34
N ILE A 59 -0.16 -4.72 -7.95
CA ILE A 59 -0.36 -3.34 -8.47
C ILE A 59 0.45 -3.03 -9.73
N LYS A 60 1.16 -4.01 -10.32
CA LYS A 60 1.96 -3.87 -11.54
C LYS A 60 3.16 -2.92 -11.41
N LEU A 61 3.80 -2.92 -10.25
CA LEU A 61 5.01 -2.15 -9.93
C LEU A 61 6.15 -3.08 -9.49
N GLU A 62 6.25 -4.28 -10.07
CA GLU A 62 7.27 -5.27 -9.73
C GLU A 62 8.71 -4.86 -10.08
N GLU A 63 8.90 -3.77 -10.82
CA GLU A 63 10.20 -3.16 -11.10
C GLU A 63 10.82 -2.46 -9.87
N PHE A 64 10.02 -2.11 -8.87
CA PHE A 64 10.49 -1.49 -7.63
C PHE A 64 10.93 -2.55 -6.62
N PRO A 65 12.06 -2.35 -5.91
CA PRO A 65 12.50 -3.28 -4.88
C PRO A 65 11.63 -3.16 -3.62
N GLU A 66 11.51 -4.24 -2.85
CA GLU A 66 10.67 -4.29 -1.64
C GLU A 66 11.16 -3.36 -0.51
N GLU A 67 12.43 -2.96 -0.54
CA GLU A 67 12.99 -1.96 0.36
C GLU A 67 12.48 -0.54 0.06
N ASN A 68 12.02 -0.28 -1.17
CA ASN A 68 11.48 1.01 -1.59
C ASN A 68 10.00 1.17 -1.26
N ILE A 69 9.36 0.18 -0.63
CA ILE A 69 7.94 0.26 -0.25
C ILE A 69 7.77 0.25 1.27
N ARG A 70 6.92 1.16 1.75
CA ARG A 70 6.45 1.24 3.13
C ARG A 70 4.93 1.22 3.15
N PHE A 71 4.33 0.29 3.90
CA PHE A 71 2.90 0.39 4.23
C PHE A 71 2.73 1.46 5.30
N ILE A 72 1.72 2.30 5.13
CA ILE A 72 1.37 3.37 6.08
C ILE A 72 -0.08 3.19 6.51
N THR A 73 -0.41 3.67 7.71
CA THR A 73 -1.79 3.65 8.18
C THR A 73 -2.65 4.64 7.39
N PRO A 74 -3.99 4.49 7.40
CA PRO A 74 -4.88 5.53 6.90
C PRO A 74 -4.62 6.90 7.55
N GLU A 75 -4.34 6.93 8.86
CA GLU A 75 -4.04 8.15 9.60
C GLU A 75 -2.75 8.82 9.08
N GLU A 76 -1.68 8.05 8.87
CA GLU A 76 -0.43 8.54 8.28
C GLU A 76 -0.65 9.03 6.83
N TYR A 77 -1.52 8.38 6.07
CA TYR A 77 -1.84 8.82 4.71
C TYR A 77 -2.57 10.17 4.72
N ASP A 78 -3.62 10.29 5.53
CA ASP A 78 -4.42 11.51 5.65
C ASP A 78 -3.54 12.70 6.11
N GLU A 79 -2.57 12.48 7.01
CA GLU A 79 -1.63 13.53 7.47
C GLU A 79 -0.62 14.00 6.40
N ASN A 80 -0.19 13.10 5.50
CA ASN A 80 0.88 13.39 4.55
C ASN A 80 0.39 13.74 3.13
N TYR A 81 -0.86 13.41 2.79
CA TYR A 81 -1.35 13.43 1.39
C TYR A 81 -2.72 14.11 1.16
N GLU A 82 -3.53 14.37 2.20
CA GLU A 82 -4.80 15.14 2.10
C GLU A 82 -4.67 16.57 2.67
#